data_AF-A0A5Y3MPU5-F1
#
_entry.id   AF-A0A5Y3MPU5-F1
#
_cell.length_a   1.000
_cell.length_b   1.000
_cell.length_c   1.000
_cell.angle_alpha   90.00
_cell.angle_beta   90.00
_cell.angle_gamma   90.00
#
_symmetry.space_group_name_H-M   'P 1'
#
loop_
_entity.id
_entity.type
_entity.pdbx_description
1 polymer ?
#
loop_
_entity_poly.entity_id
_entity_poly.type
_entity_poly.pdbx_seq_one_letter_code
_entity_poly.pdbx_strand_id
1 'polypeptide(L)'
;MIDASLISLPWATLVTLASGYIGYFIANVGLKDHHKPIDITFSTLIFGLFAAMVYQAFIWIGWGEYLAALLAALYAFANGAWWRKYGRKFMYKFLRDHDISWSDSTSSAWQQMFDHIDYRVTEIYVIMKDGSGLLSRLPGEFEDLPGGPFALGNNGDIILYATHHSSTDSEEWLKYDNVVDSSWGALATYIPAEQIARIDIRRRKVDHEAD
;
A
#
# COMPACT_ATOMS: atom_id res chain seq x y z
N MET A 1 -7.70 -20.51 -15.86
CA MET A 1 -7.99 -21.90 -15.44
C MET A 1 -6.88 -22.31 -14.49
N ILE A 2 -7.22 -22.64 -13.23
CA ILE A 2 -6.25 -23.25 -12.31
C ILE A 2 -6.00 -24.66 -12.85
N ASP A 3 -4.76 -24.98 -13.17
CA ASP A 3 -4.38 -26.32 -13.65
C ASP A 3 -4.63 -27.35 -12.53
N ALA A 4 -5.29 -28.47 -12.85
CA ALA A 4 -5.64 -29.51 -11.87
C ALA A 4 -4.40 -30.09 -11.19
N SER A 5 -3.23 -29.98 -11.85
CA SER A 5 -1.93 -30.35 -11.31
C SER A 5 -1.59 -29.61 -10.00
N LEU A 6 -2.01 -28.35 -9.84
CA LEU A 6 -1.75 -27.56 -8.64
C LEU A 6 -2.46 -28.11 -7.40
N ILE A 7 -3.72 -28.55 -7.55
CA ILE A 7 -4.52 -29.10 -6.44
C ILE A 7 -4.01 -30.50 -6.03
N SER A 8 -3.37 -31.21 -6.96
CA SER A 8 -2.78 -32.52 -6.69
C SER A 8 -1.43 -32.48 -5.96
N LEU A 9 -0.90 -31.28 -5.67
CA LEU A 9 0.35 -31.14 -4.92
C LEU A 9 0.20 -31.66 -3.48
N PRO A 10 1.29 -32.14 -2.87
CA PRO A 10 1.30 -32.51 -1.46
C PRO A 10 0.76 -31.40 -0.57
N TRP A 11 -0.01 -31.74 0.46
CA TRP A 11 -0.64 -30.77 1.37
C TRP A 11 0.34 -29.74 1.92
N ALA A 12 1.52 -30.17 2.38
CA ALA A 12 2.56 -29.28 2.87
C ALA A 12 3.03 -28.26 1.81
N THR A 13 3.09 -28.65 0.53
CA THR A 13 3.44 -27.76 -0.59
C THR A 13 2.35 -26.72 -0.83
N LEU A 14 1.08 -27.12 -0.78
CA LEU A 14 -0.05 -26.21 -0.90
C LEU A 14 -0.05 -25.17 0.23
N VAL A 15 0.13 -25.61 1.48
CA VAL A 15 0.20 -24.72 2.65
C VAL A 15 1.36 -23.74 2.52
N THR A 16 2.52 -24.20 2.06
CA THR A 16 3.71 -23.38 1.84
C THR A 16 3.48 -22.29 0.80
N LEU A 17 2.93 -22.66 -0.37
CA LEU A 17 2.67 -21.72 -1.45
C LEU A 17 1.58 -20.70 -1.08
N ALA A 18 0.49 -21.16 -0.47
CA ALA A 18 -0.60 -20.30 -0.05
C ALA A 18 -0.14 -19.29 1.02
N SER A 19 0.56 -19.77 2.05
CA SER A 19 1.08 -18.92 3.13
C SER A 19 2.13 -17.93 2.60
N GLY A 20 3.03 -18.40 1.72
CA GLY A 20 4.02 -17.55 1.08
C GLY A 20 3.40 -16.41 0.27
N TYR A 21 2.33 -16.72 -0.48
CA TYR A 21 1.60 -15.70 -1.24
C TYR A 21 0.92 -14.68 -0.32
N ILE A 22 0.35 -15.10 0.81
CA ILE A 22 -0.22 -14.19 1.82
C ILE A 22 0.87 -13.24 2.34
N GLY A 23 2.03 -13.78 2.74
CA GLY A 23 3.15 -12.98 3.21
C GLY A 23 3.62 -11.96 2.17
N TYR A 24 3.82 -12.40 0.93
CA TYR A 24 4.14 -11.52 -0.20
C TYR A 24 3.06 -10.46 -0.42
N PHE A 25 1.79 -10.85 -0.39
CA PHE A 25 0.66 -9.96 -0.65
C PHE A 25 0.67 -8.81 0.36
N ILE A 26 0.73 -9.12 1.65
CA ILE A 26 0.72 -8.13 2.75
C ILE A 26 1.99 -7.27 2.72
N ALA A 27 3.16 -7.88 2.48
CA ALA A 27 4.43 -7.16 2.40
C ALA A 27 4.47 -6.10 1.28
N ASN A 28 3.61 -6.22 0.27
CA ASN A 28 3.60 -5.38 -0.93
C ASN A 28 2.26 -4.67 -1.18
N VAL A 29 1.28 -4.73 -0.27
CA VAL A 29 0.02 -3.98 -0.41
C VAL A 29 0.30 -2.49 -0.63
N GLY A 30 -0.34 -1.91 -1.64
CA GLY A 30 -0.19 -0.50 -2.02
C GLY A 30 1.05 -0.17 -2.88
N LEU A 31 1.93 -1.13 -3.16
CA LEU A 31 3.16 -0.93 -3.95
C LEU A 31 3.21 -1.77 -5.26
N LYS A 32 2.13 -2.49 -5.61
CA LYS A 32 2.17 -3.63 -6.55
C LYS A 32 2.26 -3.30 -8.03
N ASP A 33 2.75 -2.14 -8.41
CA ASP A 33 2.89 -1.86 -9.83
C ASP A 33 4.25 -2.34 -10.34
N HIS A 34 4.19 -3.22 -11.35
CA HIS A 34 5.33 -3.71 -12.14
C HIS A 34 6.25 -4.77 -11.51
N HIS A 35 5.82 -5.52 -10.49
CA HIS A 35 6.58 -6.71 -10.08
C HIS A 35 6.56 -7.76 -11.20
N LYS A 36 7.74 -8.19 -11.67
CA LYS A 36 7.80 -9.24 -12.68
C LYS A 36 7.27 -10.54 -12.06
N PRO A 37 6.64 -11.44 -12.82
CA PRO A 37 6.17 -12.74 -12.31
C PRO A 37 7.27 -13.53 -11.57
N ILE A 38 8.53 -13.37 -12.00
CA ILE A 38 9.69 -13.96 -11.35
C ILE A 38 9.90 -13.44 -9.93
N ASP A 39 9.72 -12.12 -9.70
CA ASP A 39 9.89 -11.48 -8.39
C ASP A 39 8.77 -11.90 -7.44
N ILE A 40 7.54 -11.99 -7.95
CA ILE A 40 6.38 -12.50 -7.20
C ILE A 40 6.63 -13.94 -6.76
N THR A 41 7.12 -14.78 -7.67
CA THR A 41 7.38 -16.20 -7.41
C THR A 41 8.45 -16.36 -6.34
N PHE A 42 9.62 -15.72 -6.49
CA PHE A 42 10.70 -15.84 -5.51
C PHE A 42 10.34 -15.21 -4.16
N SER A 43 9.65 -14.07 -4.15
CA SER A 43 9.20 -13.47 -2.88
C SER A 43 8.21 -14.38 -2.16
N THR A 44 7.27 -14.96 -2.89
CA THR A 44 6.33 -15.96 -2.36
C THR A 44 7.07 -17.16 -1.78
N LEU A 45 8.11 -17.66 -2.45
CA LEU A 45 8.93 -18.76 -1.94
C LEU A 45 9.70 -18.38 -0.67
N ILE A 46 10.22 -17.16 -0.55
CA ILE A 46 10.91 -16.69 0.67
C ILE A 46 9.95 -16.66 1.86
N PHE A 47 8.77 -16.03 1.71
CA PHE A 47 7.78 -16.03 2.78
C PHE A 47 7.25 -17.45 3.07
N GLY A 48 7.08 -18.25 2.02
CA GLY A 48 6.66 -19.65 2.11
C GLY A 48 7.66 -20.51 2.87
N LEU A 49 8.97 -20.31 2.68
CA LEU A 49 10.02 -21.02 3.40
C LEU A 49 9.86 -20.89 4.92
N PHE A 50 9.67 -19.67 5.42
CA PHE A 50 9.47 -19.45 6.86
C PHE A 50 8.14 -20.06 7.35
N ALA A 51 7.08 -19.96 6.55
CA ALA A 51 5.80 -20.59 6.88
C ALA A 51 5.91 -22.13 6.93
N ALA A 52 6.67 -22.73 6.01
CA ALA A 52 6.94 -24.17 5.97
C ALA A 52 7.72 -24.64 7.20
N MET A 53 8.70 -23.87 7.67
CA MET A 53 9.42 -24.17 8.91
C MET A 53 8.47 -24.17 10.12
N VAL A 54 7.57 -23.18 10.21
CA VAL A 54 6.56 -23.11 11.27
C VAL A 54 5.59 -24.29 11.18
N TYR A 55 5.09 -24.59 9.99
CA TYR A 55 4.25 -25.76 9.75
C TYR A 55 4.93 -27.04 10.24
N GLN A 56 6.17 -27.29 9.81
CA GLN A 56 6.91 -28.50 10.17
C GLN A 56 7.19 -28.59 11.67
N ALA A 57 7.48 -27.47 12.33
CA ALA A 57 7.68 -27.42 13.77
C ALA A 57 6.43 -27.87 14.54
N PHE A 58 5.24 -27.41 14.14
CA PHE A 58 3.98 -27.83 14.77
C PHE A 58 3.64 -29.30 14.49
N ILE A 59 3.94 -29.81 13.29
CA ILE A 59 3.80 -31.24 12.98
C ILE A 59 4.72 -32.08 13.89
N TRP A 60 5.97 -31.66 14.12
CA TRP A 60 6.90 -32.38 15.01
C TRP A 60 6.46 -32.40 16.47
N ILE A 61 5.74 -31.37 16.92
CA ILE A 61 5.14 -31.31 18.27
C ILE A 61 3.88 -32.18 18.36
N GLY A 62 3.43 -32.78 17.24
CA GLY A 62 2.30 -33.69 17.18
C GLY A 62 0.96 -32.99 16.98
N TRP A 63 0.95 -31.74 16.51
CA TRP A 63 -0.30 -31.03 16.21
C TRP A 63 -0.88 -31.51 14.89
N GLY A 64 -2.20 -31.42 14.75
CA GLY A 64 -2.89 -31.82 13.52
C GLY A 64 -2.52 -30.92 12.33
N GLU A 65 -2.48 -31.53 11.13
CA GLU A 65 -2.06 -30.87 9.89
C GLU A 65 -2.84 -29.59 9.58
N TYR A 66 -4.14 -29.55 9.88
CA TYR A 66 -4.98 -28.37 9.65
C TYR A 66 -4.65 -27.22 10.61
N LEU A 67 -4.37 -27.53 11.89
CA LEU A 67 -4.02 -26.52 12.88
C LEU A 67 -2.62 -25.95 12.59
N ALA A 68 -1.66 -26.81 12.24
CA ALA A 68 -0.34 -26.40 11.81
C ALA A 68 -0.40 -25.50 10.56
N ALA A 69 -1.28 -25.81 9.60
CA ALA A 69 -1.49 -24.99 8.40
C ALA A 69 -2.04 -23.60 8.73
N LEU A 70 -3.03 -23.51 9.63
CA LEU A 70 -3.58 -22.23 10.08
C LEU A 70 -2.51 -21.34 10.73
N LEU A 71 -1.68 -21.93 11.59
CA LEU A 71 -0.60 -21.19 12.27
C LEU A 71 0.50 -20.75 11.32
N ALA A 72 0.83 -21.57 10.32
CA ALA A 72 1.76 -21.20 9.26
C ALA A 72 1.24 -20.00 8.45
N ALA A 73 -0.06 -19.97 8.13
CA ALA A 73 -0.69 -18.85 7.43
C ALA A 73 -0.70 -17.57 8.29
N LEU A 74 -1.07 -17.67 9.56
CA LEU A 74 -1.04 -16.53 10.50
C LEU A 74 0.36 -15.99 10.69
N TYR A 75 1.36 -16.88 10.80
CA TYR A 75 2.75 -16.49 10.86
C TYR A 75 3.20 -15.77 9.59
N ALA A 76 2.84 -16.27 8.40
CA ALA A 76 3.19 -15.63 7.15
C ALA A 76 2.58 -14.23 7.01
N PHE A 77 1.33 -14.06 7.45
CA PHE A 77 0.68 -12.76 7.55
C PHE A 77 1.46 -11.81 8.47
N ALA A 78 1.78 -12.25 9.69
CA ALA A 78 2.53 -11.46 10.67
C ALA A 78 3.93 -11.10 10.15
N ASN A 79 4.62 -12.04 9.51
CA ASN A 79 5.93 -11.83 8.91
C ASN A 79 5.86 -10.82 7.75
N GLY A 80 4.86 -10.92 6.87
CA GLY A 80 4.62 -9.96 5.80
C GLY A 80 4.34 -8.55 6.33
N ALA A 81 3.52 -8.44 7.38
CA ALA A 81 3.23 -7.16 8.05
C ALA A 81 4.47 -6.56 8.73
N TRP A 82 5.25 -7.40 9.42
CA TRP A 82 6.51 -6.99 10.04
C TRP A 82 7.54 -6.52 9.00
N TRP A 83 7.66 -7.23 7.87
CA TRP A 83 8.53 -6.82 6.78
C TRP A 83 8.10 -5.48 6.18
N ARG A 84 6.80 -5.28 5.97
CA ARG A 84 6.23 -4.02 5.48
C ARG A 84 6.57 -2.86 6.43
N LYS A 85 6.37 -3.06 7.73
CA LYS A 85 6.51 -2.00 8.73
C LYS A 85 7.96 -1.68 9.09
N TYR A 86 8.81 -2.70 9.20
CA TYR A 86 10.17 -2.58 9.74
C TYR A 86 11.23 -3.17 8.83
N GLY A 87 11.00 -4.35 8.25
CA GLY A 87 12.02 -5.10 7.50
C GLY A 87 12.64 -4.30 6.35
N ARG A 88 11.81 -3.62 5.54
CA ARG A 88 12.30 -2.74 4.46
C ARG A 88 13.21 -1.62 4.97
N LYS A 89 12.77 -0.91 6.02
CA LYS A 89 13.55 0.20 6.61
C LYS A 89 14.90 -0.29 7.11
N PHE A 90 14.93 -1.44 7.79
CA PHE A 90 16.17 -2.04 8.26
C PHE A 90 17.07 -2.47 7.11
N MET A 91 16.52 -3.12 6.08
CA MET A 91 17.27 -3.53 4.89
C MET A 91 17.91 -2.34 4.18
N TYR A 92 17.14 -1.28 3.89
CA TYR A 92 17.71 -0.08 3.24
C TYR A 92 18.73 0.62 4.12
N LYS A 93 18.50 0.69 5.43
CA LYS A 93 19.49 1.21 6.37
C LYS A 93 20.79 0.40 6.30
N PHE A 94 20.70 -0.93 6.35
CA PHE A 94 21.86 -1.81 6.21
C PHE A 94 22.60 -1.61 4.88
N LEU A 95 21.88 -1.57 3.75
CA LEU A 95 22.47 -1.34 2.44
C LEU A 95 23.18 0.01 2.35
N ARG A 96 22.64 1.04 2.99
CA ARG A 96 23.22 2.39 3.03
C ARG A 96 24.42 2.45 3.95
N ASP A 97 24.33 1.87 5.14
CA ASP A 97 25.40 1.86 6.13
C ASP A 97 26.63 1.08 5.64
N HIS A 98 26.46 0.19 4.66
CA HIS A 98 27.51 -0.59 4.01
C HIS A 98 27.89 -0.10 2.59
N ASP A 99 27.43 1.09 2.17
CA ASP A 99 27.70 1.68 0.85
C ASP A 99 27.34 0.77 -0.35
N ILE A 100 26.40 -0.18 -0.17
CA ILE A 100 25.97 -1.11 -1.22
C ILE A 100 25.00 -0.42 -2.18
N SER A 101 24.03 0.31 -1.65
CA SER A 101 23.07 1.07 -2.46
C SER A 101 22.53 2.27 -1.69
N TRP A 102 22.44 3.39 -2.42
CA TRP A 102 21.77 4.61 -1.98
C TRP A 102 20.37 4.77 -2.58
N SER A 103 20.00 3.91 -3.54
CA SER A 103 18.66 3.89 -4.13
C SER A 103 17.75 2.93 -3.37
N ASP A 104 16.50 3.35 -3.17
CA ASP A 104 15.46 2.56 -2.50
C ASP A 104 14.70 1.61 -3.46
N SER A 105 15.18 1.46 -4.70
CA SER A 105 14.58 0.63 -5.76
C SER A 105 13.11 0.93 -6.09
N THR A 106 12.56 2.05 -5.61
CA THR A 106 11.17 2.43 -5.88
C THR A 106 11.02 2.78 -7.36
N SER A 107 10.00 2.26 -8.04
CA SER A 107 9.94 2.36 -9.50
C SER A 107 9.69 3.78 -10.02
N SER A 108 9.23 4.69 -9.15
CA SER A 108 9.11 6.11 -9.44
C SER A 108 9.11 6.96 -8.17
N ALA A 109 9.49 8.24 -8.30
CA ALA A 109 9.33 9.23 -7.23
C ALA A 109 7.86 9.39 -6.80
N TRP A 110 6.93 9.16 -7.73
CA TRP A 110 5.50 9.07 -7.44
C TRP A 110 5.18 7.94 -6.46
N GLN A 111 5.77 6.75 -6.67
CA GLN A 111 5.58 5.64 -5.75
C GLN A 111 6.24 5.87 -4.38
N GLN A 112 7.35 6.60 -4.31
CA GLN A 112 7.95 6.98 -3.02
C GLN A 112 7.00 7.81 -2.17
N MET A 113 6.05 8.53 -2.78
CA MET A 113 5.05 9.27 -2.03
C MET A 113 4.16 8.35 -1.16
N PHE A 114 3.97 7.06 -1.48
CA PHE A 114 3.17 6.14 -0.67
C PHE A 114 3.94 5.45 0.46
N ASP A 115 5.28 5.41 0.40
CA ASP A 115 6.04 4.52 1.27
C ASP A 115 6.25 5.09 2.69
N HIS A 116 5.75 6.30 2.95
CA HIS A 116 5.93 7.01 4.20
C HIS A 116 4.72 6.89 5.14
N ILE A 117 4.60 5.75 5.81
CA ILE A 117 3.56 5.50 6.83
C ILE A 117 3.71 6.32 8.11
N ASP A 118 4.88 6.91 8.37
CA ASP A 118 5.15 7.68 9.59
C ASP A 118 4.63 9.14 9.51
N TYR A 119 4.03 9.51 8.38
CA TYR A 119 3.57 10.86 8.08
C TYR A 119 2.13 10.83 7.56
N ARG A 120 1.20 11.46 8.28
CA ARG A 120 -0.18 11.65 7.81
C ARG A 120 -0.25 12.82 6.84
N VAL A 121 -1.06 12.67 5.80
CA VAL A 121 -1.35 13.74 4.84
C VAL A 121 -2.36 14.71 5.44
N THR A 122 -2.03 16.00 5.40
CA THR A 122 -2.90 17.07 5.91
C THR A 122 -3.53 17.88 4.78
N GLU A 123 -2.84 18.03 3.66
CA GLU A 123 -3.36 18.75 2.48
C GLU A 123 -2.83 18.11 1.19
N ILE A 124 -3.66 18.09 0.15
CA ILE A 124 -3.31 17.68 -1.21
C ILE A 124 -3.76 18.78 -2.16
N TYR A 125 -2.81 19.37 -2.87
CA TYR A 125 -3.05 20.33 -3.94
C TYR A 125 -2.85 19.63 -5.28
N VAL A 126 -3.81 19.79 -6.18
CA VAL A 126 -3.70 19.37 -7.57
C VAL A 126 -3.83 20.61 -8.44
N ILE A 127 -2.76 20.96 -9.12
CA ILE A 127 -2.74 22.06 -10.09
C ILE A 127 -2.91 21.46 -11.47
N MET A 128 -3.94 21.93 -12.17
CA MET A 128 -4.33 21.49 -13.49
C MET A 128 -3.54 22.23 -14.57
N LYS A 129 -3.43 21.66 -15.76
CA LYS A 129 -2.73 22.27 -16.90
C LYS A 129 -3.39 23.56 -17.41
N ASP A 130 -4.67 23.73 -17.14
CA ASP A 130 -5.40 24.97 -17.44
C ASP A 130 -5.21 26.05 -16.36
N GLY A 131 -4.37 25.80 -15.34
CA GLY A 131 -4.10 26.72 -14.24
C GLY A 131 -5.11 26.64 -13.08
N SER A 132 -6.22 25.92 -13.22
CA SER A 132 -7.16 25.70 -12.12
C SER A 132 -6.58 24.78 -11.05
N GLY A 133 -7.14 24.83 -9.84
CA GLY A 133 -6.65 24.08 -8.69
C GLY A 133 -7.75 23.33 -7.97
N LEU A 134 -7.43 22.13 -7.47
CA LEU A 134 -8.25 21.38 -6.51
C LEU A 134 -7.46 21.12 -5.23
N LEU A 135 -8.11 21.27 -4.08
CA LEU A 135 -7.49 21.08 -2.77
C LEU A 135 -8.35 20.14 -1.92
N SER A 136 -7.74 19.08 -1.39
CA SER A 136 -8.28 18.31 -0.27
C SER A 136 -7.58 18.71 1.01
N ARG A 137 -8.32 19.34 1.94
CA ARG A 137 -7.84 19.71 3.27
C ARG A 137 -8.32 18.67 4.28
N LEU A 138 -7.42 18.26 5.17
CA LEU A 138 -7.62 17.20 6.16
C LEU A 138 -8.23 15.94 5.55
N PRO A 139 -7.57 15.33 4.54
CA PRO A 139 -8.12 14.16 3.87
C PRO A 139 -8.36 12.98 4.82
N GLY A 140 -7.72 12.97 6.00
CA GLY A 140 -8.00 12.01 7.08
C GLY A 140 -9.47 11.95 7.54
N GLU A 141 -10.25 13.02 7.36
CA GLU A 141 -11.70 13.03 7.65
C GLU A 141 -12.50 12.09 6.72
N PHE A 142 -11.88 11.65 5.62
CA PHE A 142 -12.47 10.79 4.61
C PHE A 142 -11.90 9.35 4.64
N GLU A 143 -11.18 8.96 5.71
CA GLU A 143 -10.55 7.63 5.83
C GLU A 143 -11.55 6.47 5.69
N ASP A 144 -12.76 6.62 6.23
CA ASP A 144 -13.81 5.60 6.21
C ASP A 144 -14.69 5.63 4.94
N LEU A 145 -14.42 6.55 4.01
CA LEU A 145 -15.19 6.68 2.78
C LEU A 145 -14.67 5.76 1.67
N PRO A 146 -15.49 5.45 0.64
CA PRO A 146 -15.05 4.64 -0.49
C PRO A 146 -13.79 5.20 -1.16
N GLY A 147 -12.79 4.35 -1.38
CA GLY A 147 -11.50 4.78 -1.93
C GLY A 147 -10.53 5.40 -0.91
N GLY A 148 -10.93 5.48 0.37
CA GLY A 148 -10.14 6.07 1.43
C GLY A 148 -9.97 7.58 1.26
N PRO A 149 -9.02 8.20 1.98
CA PRO A 149 -8.91 9.65 2.05
C PRO A 149 -8.52 10.29 0.69
N PHE A 150 -7.73 9.56 -0.09
CA PHE A 150 -7.32 9.84 -1.46
C PHE A 150 -6.63 8.59 -2.03
N ALA A 151 -6.58 8.48 -3.35
CA ALA A 151 -5.80 7.45 -4.04
C ALA A 151 -4.97 8.11 -5.14
N LEU A 152 -3.66 7.88 -5.11
CA LEU A 152 -2.77 8.24 -6.20
C LEU A 152 -2.64 6.98 -7.09
N GLY A 153 -3.00 7.08 -8.36
CA GLY A 153 -2.92 5.99 -9.33
C GLY A 153 -1.52 5.87 -9.91
N ASN A 154 -1.07 4.67 -10.23
CA ASN A 154 0.31 4.45 -10.69
C ASN A 154 0.64 5.10 -12.05
N ASN A 155 -0.39 5.46 -12.82
CA ASN A 155 -0.24 6.19 -14.07
C ASN A 155 -0.20 7.72 -13.87
N GLY A 156 -0.19 8.20 -12.63
CA GLY A 156 -0.15 9.62 -12.27
C GLY A 156 -1.52 10.28 -12.12
N ASP A 157 -2.61 9.50 -12.27
CA ASP A 157 -3.98 9.92 -11.96
C ASP A 157 -4.20 10.01 -10.44
N ILE A 158 -5.24 10.72 -10.01
CA ILE A 158 -5.57 10.86 -8.59
C ILE A 158 -7.09 10.87 -8.37
N ILE A 159 -7.52 10.23 -7.29
CA ILE A 159 -8.86 10.35 -6.72
C ILE A 159 -8.73 11.05 -5.37
N LEU A 160 -9.53 12.09 -5.13
CA LEU A 160 -9.56 12.81 -3.85
C LEU A 160 -10.94 13.39 -3.57
N TYR A 161 -11.25 13.60 -2.29
CA TYR A 161 -12.42 14.40 -1.87
C TYR A 161 -12.04 15.89 -1.90
N ALA A 162 -12.45 16.59 -2.96
CA ALA A 162 -12.07 17.98 -3.17
C ALA A 162 -12.86 18.89 -2.23
N THR A 163 -12.16 19.54 -1.32
CA THR A 163 -12.74 20.46 -0.32
C THR A 163 -12.75 21.91 -0.78
N HIS A 164 -11.80 22.29 -1.63
CA HIS A 164 -11.72 23.64 -2.19
C HIS A 164 -11.32 23.57 -3.66
N HIS A 165 -11.61 24.64 -4.39
CA HIS A 165 -11.17 24.85 -5.77
C HIS A 165 -10.64 26.26 -5.97
N SER A 166 -9.78 26.43 -6.97
CA SER A 166 -9.27 27.71 -7.44
C SER A 166 -9.43 27.78 -8.96
N SER A 167 -9.82 28.94 -9.47
CA SER A 167 -9.91 29.21 -10.92
C SER A 167 -8.56 29.64 -11.48
N THR A 168 -8.37 29.49 -12.79
CA THR A 168 -7.11 29.74 -13.53
C THR A 168 -6.38 31.05 -13.17
N ASP A 169 -7.12 32.11 -12.84
CA ASP A 169 -6.56 33.44 -12.58
C ASP A 169 -6.76 33.92 -11.12
N SER A 170 -7.14 33.02 -10.21
CA SER A 170 -7.42 33.36 -8.81
C SER A 170 -6.53 32.60 -7.84
N GLU A 171 -5.84 33.34 -6.98
CA GLU A 171 -5.13 32.76 -5.82
C GLU A 171 -6.10 32.36 -4.68
N GLU A 172 -7.39 32.70 -4.80
CA GLU A 172 -8.39 32.39 -3.79
C GLU A 172 -8.87 30.94 -3.91
N TRP A 173 -8.84 30.23 -2.77
CA TRP A 173 -9.36 28.87 -2.65
C TRP A 173 -10.78 28.89 -2.09
N LEU A 174 -11.77 28.66 -2.94
CA LEU A 174 -13.17 28.63 -2.59
C LEU A 174 -13.57 27.23 -2.09
N LYS A 175 -14.21 27.18 -0.92
CA LYS A 175 -14.66 25.93 -0.32
C LYS A 175 -15.86 25.36 -1.08
N TYR A 176 -15.89 24.04 -1.29
CA TYR A 176 -17.09 23.34 -1.72
C TYR A 176 -18.04 23.14 -0.53
N ASP A 177 -19.31 23.50 -0.71
CA ASP A 177 -20.30 23.39 0.35
C ASP A 177 -20.75 21.94 0.61
N ASN A 178 -20.75 21.09 -0.43
CA ASN A 178 -21.39 19.77 -0.41
C ASN A 178 -20.43 18.63 -0.83
N VAL A 179 -19.27 18.52 -0.20
CA VAL A 179 -18.36 17.36 -0.43
C VAL A 179 -18.98 16.07 0.10
N VAL A 180 -19.68 16.15 1.23
CA VAL A 180 -20.48 15.07 1.81
C VAL A 180 -21.90 15.59 1.97
N ASP A 181 -22.81 15.10 1.13
CA ASP A 181 -24.21 15.46 1.14
C ASP A 181 -25.04 14.39 1.86
N SER A 182 -25.99 14.82 2.69
CA SER A 182 -26.85 13.91 3.47
C SER A 182 -27.76 13.02 2.61
N SER A 183 -28.12 13.46 1.41
CA SER A 183 -29.02 12.76 0.49
C SER A 183 -28.26 12.00 -0.59
N TRP A 184 -27.13 12.53 -1.07
CA TRP A 184 -26.39 11.99 -2.21
C TRP A 184 -25.07 11.29 -1.85
N GLY A 185 -24.61 11.43 -0.61
CA GLY A 185 -23.37 10.82 -0.12
C GLY A 185 -22.13 11.67 -0.42
N ALA A 186 -20.96 11.02 -0.44
CA ALA A 186 -19.67 11.69 -0.61
C ALA A 186 -19.25 11.81 -2.09
N LEU A 187 -18.79 12.99 -2.47
CA LEU A 187 -18.33 13.31 -3.82
C LEU A 187 -16.81 13.13 -3.95
N ALA A 188 -16.40 11.98 -4.48
CA ALA A 188 -15.01 11.76 -4.90
C ALA A 188 -14.75 12.38 -6.28
N THR A 189 -13.61 13.06 -6.44
CA THR A 189 -13.18 13.65 -7.70
C THR A 189 -12.02 12.85 -8.28
N TYR A 190 -12.23 12.29 -9.48
CA TYR A 190 -11.17 11.67 -10.28
C TYR A 190 -10.55 12.71 -11.21
N ILE A 191 -9.23 12.78 -11.22
CA ILE A 191 -8.45 13.67 -12.07
C ILE A 191 -7.45 12.81 -12.85
N PRO A 192 -7.55 12.78 -14.19
CA PRO A 192 -6.68 11.94 -14.98
C PRO A 192 -5.29 12.59 -15.16
N ALA A 193 -4.27 11.77 -15.32
CA ALA A 193 -2.87 12.18 -15.37
C ALA A 193 -2.58 13.26 -16.43
N GLU A 194 -3.26 13.19 -17.58
CA GLU A 194 -3.07 14.14 -18.68
C GLU A 194 -3.54 15.56 -18.37
N GLN A 195 -4.38 15.76 -17.34
CA GLN A 195 -4.86 17.08 -16.94
C GLN A 195 -4.02 17.70 -15.82
N ILE A 196 -3.18 16.90 -15.16
CA ILE A 196 -2.43 17.31 -13.97
C ILE A 196 -1.11 17.95 -14.43
N ALA A 197 -0.84 19.16 -13.93
CA ALA A 197 0.43 19.84 -14.12
C ALA A 197 1.37 19.61 -12.93
N ARG A 198 0.85 19.64 -11.70
CA ARG A 198 1.61 19.45 -10.47
C ARG A 198 0.73 18.93 -9.35
N ILE A 199 1.30 18.10 -8.48
CA ILE A 199 0.67 17.69 -7.21
C ILE A 199 1.61 18.06 -6.07
N ASP A 200 1.08 18.80 -5.10
CA ASP A 200 1.79 19.15 -3.87
C ASP A 200 1.09 18.47 -2.69
N ILE A 201 1.83 17.67 -1.91
CA ILE A 201 1.28 16.97 -0.74
C ILE A 201 1.95 17.50 0.53
N ARG A 202 1.13 18.04 1.44
CA ARG A 202 1.58 18.44 2.78
C ARG A 202 1.36 17.31 3.78
N ARG A 203 2.38 17.04 4.59
CA ARG A 203 2.33 15.98 5.60
C ARG A 203 2.81 16.46 6.96
N ARG A 204 2.29 15.83 8.01
CA ARG A 204 2.74 15.98 9.39
C ARG A 204 3.16 14.62 9.93
N LYS A 205 4.22 14.59 10.72
CA LYS A 205 4.65 13.37 11.43
C LYS A 205 3.51 12.87 12.33
N VAL A 206 3.31 11.56 12.39
CA VAL A 206 2.38 10.95 13.33
C VAL A 206 3.04 10.93 14.70
N ASP A 207 2.53 11.73 15.62
CA ASP A 207 2.93 11.67 17.02
C ASP A 207 2.16 10.51 17.66
N HIS A 208 2.88 9.43 18.02
CA HIS A 208 2.31 8.29 18.73
C HIS A 208 2.16 8.54 20.25
N GLU A 209 2.39 9.78 20.70
CA GLU A 209 2.25 10.22 22.09
C GLU A 209 1.01 11.12 22.26
N ALA A 210 -0.18 10.57 22.01
CA ALA A 210 -1.47 11.03 22.55
C ALA A 210 -2.60 10.26 21.87
N ASP A 211 -2.85 9.04 22.34
CA ASP A 211 -4.17 8.39 22.34
C ASP A 211 -4.24 7.49 23.59
#